data_AF-A0A3P7PM47-F1
#
_entry.id   AF-A0A3P7PM47-F1
#
_cell.length_a   1.000
_cell.length_b   1.000
_cell.length_c   1.000
_cell.angle_alpha   90.00
_cell.angle_beta   90.00
_cell.angle_gamma   90.00
#
_symmetry.space_group_name_H-M   'P 1'
#
loop_
_entity.id
_entity.type
_entity.pdbx_description
1 polymer ?
#
loop_
_entity_poly.entity_id
_entity_poly.type
_entity_poly.pdbx_seq_one_letter_code
_entity_poly.pdbx_strand_id
1 'polypeptide(L)'
;MTGGTTKITQKQICAGSFLHGTAPGDSGGPLQIMGPDGRYYQIGITSFGADLLEGVIDQEKYPGIYTRVALYYNWIHSMMESNGTNLIIAPNFYIYIFIFCILLIMNKL
;
A
#
# COMPACT_ATOMS: atom_id res chain seq x y z
N MET A 1 15.94 12.71 11.10
CA MET A 1 15.64 13.99 10.42
C MET A 1 14.53 14.67 11.20
N THR A 2 14.74 15.94 11.59
CA THR A 2 13.77 16.78 12.30
C THR A 2 12.53 16.99 11.44
N GLY A 3 11.34 16.91 12.04
CA GLY A 3 10.05 16.89 11.34
C GLY A 3 9.91 17.91 10.20
N GLY A 4 9.28 17.48 9.11
CA GLY A 4 8.88 18.31 7.99
C GLY A 4 7.42 18.00 7.62
N THR A 5 6.77 18.93 6.92
CA THR A 5 5.42 18.70 6.40
C THR A 5 5.51 18.20 4.96
N THR A 6 4.66 17.23 4.59
CA THR A 6 4.52 16.78 3.20
C THR A 6 3.17 17.22 2.66
N LYS A 7 3.16 17.77 1.44
CA LYS A 7 1.90 18.10 0.76
C LYS A 7 1.43 16.86 0.01
N ILE A 8 0.30 16.31 0.44
CA ILE A 8 -0.37 15.22 -0.29
C ILE A 8 -1.40 15.77 -1.28
N THR A 9 -1.71 14.97 -2.29
CA THR A 9 -2.70 15.28 -3.33
C THR A 9 -4.09 14.78 -2.95
N GLN A 10 -5.12 15.20 -3.69
CA GLN A 10 -6.47 14.64 -3.55
C GLN A 10 -6.54 13.14 -3.88
N LYS A 11 -5.55 12.60 -4.60
CA LYS A 11 -5.41 11.17 -4.91
C LYS A 11 -4.84 10.35 -3.76
N GLN A 12 -4.56 10.98 -2.63
CA GLN A 12 -3.96 10.36 -1.46
C GLN A 12 -4.84 10.57 -0.22
N ILE A 13 -4.67 9.69 0.76
CA ILE A 13 -5.20 9.78 2.12
C ILE A 13 -4.08 9.48 3.10
N CYS A 14 -4.15 10.04 4.30
CA CYS A 14 -3.24 9.74 5.39
C CYS A 14 -3.98 8.96 6.48
N ALA A 15 -3.28 8.02 7.12
CA ALA A 15 -3.80 7.27 8.26
C ALA A 15 -2.66 6.69 9.10
N GLY A 16 -2.92 6.50 10.39
CA GLY A 16 -1.99 5.93 11.33
C GLY A 16 -2.38 6.31 12.76
N SER A 17 -1.88 5.55 13.73
CA SER A 17 -1.95 5.90 15.15
C SER A 17 -0.70 5.38 15.87
N PHE A 18 -0.60 5.65 17.17
CA PHE A 18 0.49 5.10 17.97
C PHE A 18 0.52 3.57 17.91
N LEU A 19 1.67 3.00 17.52
CA LEU A 19 1.92 1.58 17.27
C LEU A 19 1.06 0.92 16.17
N HIS A 20 0.29 1.69 15.38
CA HIS A 20 -0.51 1.13 14.30
C HIS A 20 -0.33 1.93 13.00
N GLY A 21 0.01 1.23 11.93
CA GLY A 21 0.16 1.83 10.62
C GLY A 21 1.01 0.96 9.70
N THR A 22 1.75 1.62 8.82
CA THR A 22 2.60 0.99 7.79
C THR A 22 4.04 0.84 8.27
N ALA A 23 4.68 -0.29 7.98
CA ALA A 23 6.11 -0.51 8.16
C ALA A 23 6.80 -0.77 6.80
N PRO A 24 8.15 -0.78 6.75
CA PRO A 24 8.88 -1.20 5.55
C PRO A 24 8.47 -2.61 5.12
N GLY A 25 8.01 -2.74 3.88
CA GLY A 25 7.53 -4.01 3.31
C GLY A 25 6.02 -4.06 3.05
N ASP A 26 5.24 -3.16 3.65
CA ASP A 26 3.78 -3.14 3.49
C ASP A 26 3.31 -2.42 2.21
N SER A 27 4.22 -1.87 1.40
CA SER A 27 3.89 -1.16 0.16
C SER A 27 3.02 -2.00 -0.77
N GLY A 28 1.91 -1.43 -1.24
CA GLY A 28 0.90 -2.13 -2.04
C GLY A 28 -0.16 -2.87 -1.21
N GLY A 29 0.03 -3.00 0.11
CA GLY A 29 -0.93 -3.60 1.03
C GLY A 29 -2.22 -2.77 1.18
N PRO A 30 -3.31 -3.40 1.65
CA PRO A 30 -4.60 -2.74 1.78
C PRO A 30 -4.72 -1.94 3.08
N LEU A 31 -5.24 -0.70 2.99
CA LEU A 31 -5.81 0.01 4.15
C LEU A 31 -7.32 -0.24 4.16
N GLN A 32 -7.81 -0.87 5.23
CA GLN A 32 -9.20 -1.32 5.34
C GLN A 32 -9.92 -0.65 6.51
N ILE A 33 -11.23 -0.44 6.34
CA ILE A 33 -12.14 -0.04 7.42
C ILE A 33 -13.33 -0.99 7.47
N MET A 34 -13.91 -1.18 8.65
CA MET A 34 -15.19 -1.87 8.79
C MET A 34 -16.32 -0.87 8.54
N GLY A 35 -17.21 -1.19 7.61
CA GLY A 35 -18.41 -0.40 7.34
C GLY A 35 -19.55 -0.70 8.31
N PRO A 36 -20.65 0.08 8.27
CA PRO A 36 -21.82 -0.12 9.14
C PRO A 36 -22.53 -1.46 8.97
N ASP A 37 -22.33 -2.12 7.82
CA ASP A 37 -22.85 -3.44 7.49
C ASP A 37 -21.96 -4.59 7.99
N GLY A 38 -20.88 -4.27 8.72
CA GLY A 38 -19.90 -5.22 9.24
C GLY A 38 -18.90 -5.74 8.21
N ARG A 39 -18.90 -5.21 6.98
CA ARG A 39 -17.96 -5.63 5.93
C ARG A 39 -16.70 -4.79 5.94
N TYR A 40 -15.58 -5.38 5.53
CA TYR A 40 -14.32 -4.65 5.35
C TYR A 40 -14.23 -4.05 3.96
N TYR A 41 -13.94 -2.76 3.89
CA TYR A 41 -13.74 -2.01 2.64
C TYR A 41 -12.30 -1.56 2.53
N GLN A 42 -11.65 -1.86 1.40
CA GLN A 42 -10.34 -1.33 1.09
C GLN A 42 -10.47 0.11 0.59
N ILE A 43 -10.08 1.06 1.45
CA ILE A 43 -10.16 2.50 1.16
C ILE A 43 -8.81 3.07 0.68
N GLY A 44 -7.71 2.37 0.96
CA GLY A 44 -6.37 2.80 0.61
C GLY A 44 -5.47 1.68 0.11
N ILE A 45 -4.39 2.07 -0.56
CA ILE A 45 -3.26 1.21 -0.91
C ILE A 45 -2.00 1.86 -0.33
N THR A 46 -1.25 1.13 0.49
CA THR A 46 -0.02 1.62 1.13
C THR A 46 0.97 2.14 0.08
N SER A 47 1.40 3.39 0.23
CA SER A 47 2.30 4.06 -0.73
C SER A 47 3.64 4.39 -0.10
N PHE A 48 3.69 5.35 0.83
CA PHE A 48 4.91 5.77 1.51
C PHE A 48 4.60 6.33 2.89
N GLY A 49 5.61 6.47 3.73
CA GLY A 49 5.51 7.04 5.08
C GLY A 49 6.89 7.37 5.62
N ALA A 50 6.97 7.81 6.86
CA ALA A 50 8.23 7.98 7.55
C ALA A 50 8.84 6.60 7.88
N ASP A 51 10.10 6.38 7.52
CA ASP A 51 10.83 5.11 7.68
C ASP A 51 11.80 5.09 8.86
N LEU A 52 11.99 6.24 9.53
CA LEU A 52 12.73 6.33 10.79
C LEU A 52 11.91 5.74 11.95
N LEU A 53 12.61 5.24 12.97
CA LEU A 53 12.00 4.56 14.12
C LEU A 53 10.87 5.38 14.78
N GLU A 54 11.05 6.68 14.99
CA GLU A 54 10.01 7.55 15.55
C GLU A 54 8.76 7.61 14.67
N GLY A 55 8.94 7.67 13.34
CA GLY A 55 7.84 7.73 12.39
C GLY A 55 7.10 6.41 12.23
N VAL A 56 7.79 5.28 12.37
CA VAL A 56 7.17 3.95 12.35
C VAL A 56 6.36 3.70 13.63
N ILE A 57 6.85 4.16 14.78
CA ILE A 57 6.19 3.99 16.10
C ILE A 57 4.97 4.91 16.25
N ASP A 58 5.09 6.19 15.85
CA ASP A 58 4.04 7.19 16.05
C ASP A 58 3.52 7.71 14.70
N GLN A 59 2.62 6.93 14.08
CA GLN A 59 1.96 7.33 12.84
C GLN A 59 0.70 8.18 13.08
N GLU A 60 0.42 8.55 14.33
CA GLU A 60 -0.49 9.67 14.61
C GLU A 60 0.22 10.99 14.27
N LYS A 61 1.48 11.12 14.69
CA LYS A 61 2.34 12.26 14.39
C LYS A 61 2.94 12.24 12.98
N TYR A 62 3.28 11.05 12.48
CA TYR A 62 3.92 10.83 11.16
C TYR A 62 3.10 9.84 10.31
N PRO A 63 1.91 10.22 9.83
CA PRO A 63 0.99 9.28 9.21
C PRO A 63 1.53 8.66 7.92
N GLY A 64 1.21 7.39 7.71
CA GLY A 64 1.38 6.73 6.43
C GLY A 64 0.48 7.37 5.37
N ILE A 65 0.97 7.42 4.13
CA ILE A 65 0.25 7.94 2.98
C ILE A 65 -0.16 6.77 2.08
N TYR A 66 -1.43 6.77 1.72
CA TYR A 66 -2.08 5.71 0.93
C TYR A 66 -2.70 6.32 -0.32
N THR A 67 -2.75 5.55 -1.40
CA THR A 67 -3.55 5.89 -2.60
C THR A 67 -5.03 5.85 -2.23
N ARG A 68 -5.80 6.88 -2.58
CA ARG A 68 -7.25 6.96 -2.32
C ARG A 68 -8.01 6.07 -3.31
N VAL A 69 -8.37 4.85 -2.90
CA VAL A 69 -8.99 3.84 -3.78
C VAL A 69 -10.30 4.33 -4.39
N ALA A 70 -11.09 5.09 -3.65
CA ALA A 70 -12.39 5.60 -4.11
C ALA A 70 -12.31 6.40 -5.43
N LEU A 71 -11.21 7.10 -5.70
CA LEU A 71 -11.05 7.84 -6.96
C LEU A 71 -10.76 6.96 -8.18
N TYR A 72 -10.37 5.72 -7.95
CA TYR A 72 -10.05 4.75 -8.99
C TYR A 72 -11.18 3.75 -9.20
N TYR A 73 -12.32 3.91 -8.52
CA TYR A 73 -13.47 3.00 -8.61
C TYR A 73 -13.89 2.68 -10.05
N ASN A 74 -14.10 3.70 -10.89
CA ASN A 74 -14.54 3.50 -12.28
C ASN A 74 -13.53 2.68 -13.10
N TRP A 75 -12.24 2.94 -12.89
CA TRP A 75 -11.18 2.20 -13.57
C TRP A 75 -11.14 0.75 -13.08
N ILE A 76 -11.14 0.54 -11.75
CA ILE A 76 -11.16 -0.80 -11.14
C ILE A 76 -12.39 -1.59 -11.65
N HIS A 77 -13.57 -0.98 -11.59
CA HIS A 77 -14.81 -1.59 -12.06
C HIS A 77 -14.73 -1.94 -13.55
N SER A 78 -14.23 -1.04 -14.41
CA SER A 78 -14.07 -1.34 -15.84
C SER A 78 -13.11 -2.50 -16.10
N MET A 79 -12.04 -2.64 -15.30
CA MET A 79 -11.09 -3.75 -15.40
C MET A 79 -11.70 -5.07 -14.92
N MET A 80 -12.59 -5.02 -13.92
CA MET A 80 -13.32 -6.19 -13.44
C MET A 80 -14.38 -6.67 -14.44
N GLU A 81 -15.03 -5.76 -15.17
CA GLU A 81 -16.05 -6.08 -16.18
C GLU A 81 -15.44 -6.51 -17.52
N SER A 82 -14.22 -6.08 -17.84
CA SER A 82 -13.54 -6.56 -19.03
C SER A 82 -13.28 -8.06 -18.86
N ASN A 83 -13.89 -8.90 -19.72
CA ASN A 83 -13.56 -10.33 -19.83
C ASN A 83 -12.04 -10.42 -19.92
N GLY A 84 -11.39 -10.85 -18.83
CA GLY A 84 -9.96 -10.67 -18.63
C GLY A 84 -9.20 -10.98 -19.90
N THR A 85 -8.76 -9.95 -20.61
CA THR A 85 -7.76 -10.15 -21.65
C THR A 85 -6.63 -10.81 -20.92
N ASN A 86 -6.30 -12.06 -21.30
CA ASN A 86 -5.32 -12.90 -20.61
C ASN A 86 -4.19 -11.98 -20.16
N LEU A 87 -4.09 -11.71 -18.85
CA LEU A 87 -2.90 -11.11 -18.30
C LEU A 87 -1.84 -12.13 -18.69
N ILE A 88 -1.11 -11.86 -19.77
CA ILE A 88 0.09 -12.60 -20.14
C ILE A 88 1.11 -12.16 -19.11
N ILE A 89 0.90 -12.60 -17.88
CA ILE A 89 2.00 -12.78 -16.96
C ILE A 89 2.71 -13.96 -17.59
N ALA A 90 3.80 -13.67 -18.32
CA ALA A 90 4.63 -14.73 -18.87
C ALA A 90 4.85 -15.76 -17.74
N PRO A 91 4.70 -17.07 -17.97
CA PRO A 91 4.88 -18.08 -16.92
C PRO A 91 6.20 -17.90 -16.14
N ASN A 92 7.20 -17.33 -16.81
CA ASN A 92 8.51 -17.03 -16.25
C ASN A 92 8.54 -15.80 -15.33
N PHE A 93 7.57 -14.89 -15.37
CA PHE A 93 7.55 -13.67 -14.54
C PHE A 93 7.53 -14.01 -13.04
N TYR A 94 6.71 -14.98 -12.64
CA TYR A 94 6.70 -15.47 -11.26
C TYR A 94 8.02 -16.15 -10.87
N ILE A 95 8.66 -16.88 -11.79
CA ILE A 95 9.98 -17.49 -11.55
C ILE A 95 11.04 -16.41 -11.36
N TYR A 96 11.06 -15.36 -12.20
CA TYR A 96 12.00 -14.25 -12.05
C TYR A 96 11.78 -13.47 -10.76
N ILE A 97 10.51 -13.22 -10.38
CA ILE A 97 10.19 -12.62 -9.09
C ILE A 97 10.66 -13.53 -7.95
N PHE A 98 10.40 -14.83 -8.02
CA PHE A 98 10.79 -15.76 -6.96
C PHE A 98 12.32 -15.84 -6.80
N ILE A 99 13.07 -15.97 -7.91
CA ILE A 99 14.54 -15.96 -7.90
C ILE A 99 15.06 -14.61 -7.38
N PHE A 100 14.48 -13.49 -7.83
CA PHE A 100 14.85 -12.16 -7.36
C PHE A 100 14.58 -11.99 -5.86
N CYS A 101 13.44 -12.46 -5.36
CA CYS A 101 13.11 -12.48 -3.93
C CYS A 101 14.11 -13.34 -3.14
N ILE A 102 14.47 -14.53 -3.62
CA ILE A 102 15.50 -15.36 -2.98
C ILE A 102 16.84 -14.61 -2.96
N LEU A 103 17.26 -13.99 -4.06
CA LEU A 103 18.50 -13.21 -4.12
C LEU A 103 18.47 -12.01 -3.17
N LEU A 104 17.33 -11.33 -3.02
CA LEU A 104 17.17 -10.23 -2.07
C LEU A 104 17.24 -10.71 -0.61
N ILE A 105 16.65 -11.87 -0.30
CA ILE A 105 16.71 -12.47 1.04
C ILE A 105 18.15 -12.90 1.35
N MET A 106 18.84 -13.53 0.38
CA MET A 106 20.21 -14.01 0.56
C MET A 106 21.26 -12.89 0.68
N ASN A 107 21.05 -11.73 0.05
CA ASN A 107 21.98 -10.59 0.17
C ASN A 107 21.73 -9.70 1.40
N LYS A 108 20.71 -10.01 2.22
CA LYS A 108 20.39 -9.25 3.44
C LYS A 108 20.75 -10.00 4.73
N LEU A 109 21.26 -11.23 4.61
CA LEU A 109 21.90 -12.02 5.68
C LEU A 109 23.42 -11.98 5.50
#